data_AF-A0A7Y6GKA7-F1
#
_entry.id   AF-A0A7Y6GKA7-F1
#
_cell.length_a   1.000
_cell.length_b   1.000
_cell.length_c   1.000
_cell.angle_alpha   90.00
_cell.angle_beta   90.00
_cell.angle_gamma   90.00
#
_symmetry.space_group_name_H-M   'P 1'
#
loop_
_entity.id
_entity.type
_entity.pdbx_description
1 polymer ?
#
loop_
_entity_poly.entity_id
_entity_poly.type
_entity_poly.pdbx_seq_one_letter_code
_entity_poly.pdbx_strand_id
1 'polypeptide(L)'
;MTVNADSQAVAAQATWRDLPAAQQPEYPDPEALRSVVAELESYPPLVFAGECDQLRVRMAAVAKGEAFLLQGGDCAEAFDAVGAEHIRAKLKTLLQMGAVLTYAASVPVVKVGRIAGQYSKPRSKPTETRDGVTLPTYRGDSVNGFDFTEAARIPDPERLKRMYHASASTLNLVRAFTTGGYADLRQVHAWNQDFVKSSPSGQRYEQLAREIDNALHFMRACGTDPEEFKTVEFYASHEALLLDYESALTRVDSRTGELYDVSGHMVWIGERTRQLDHAHIEFASRIRNPIGIKLGPTTTAEDALQYIERLDPDREPGRLTFIVRMGADKVRDKLPELVEKVTASGATVAWVTDPMHGNTFEA
;
A
#
# COMPACT_ATOMS: atom_id res chain seq x y z
N MET A 1 3.23 14.42 -18.97
CA MET A 1 3.53 13.01 -19.36
C MET A 1 4.65 12.54 -18.44
N THR A 2 4.48 11.52 -17.62
CA THR A 2 5.58 11.05 -16.76
C THR A 2 6.57 10.38 -17.70
N VAL A 3 7.61 11.13 -18.05
CA VAL A 3 8.66 10.66 -18.95
C VAL A 3 9.74 10.02 -18.09
N ASN A 4 10.54 9.14 -18.69
CA ASN A 4 11.77 8.70 -18.03
C ASN A 4 12.57 9.95 -17.64
N ALA A 5 12.92 10.03 -16.36
CA ALA A 5 13.49 11.22 -15.78
C ALA A 5 14.84 11.55 -16.45
N ASP A 6 15.26 12.81 -16.36
CA ASP A 6 16.69 13.10 -16.44
C ASP A 6 17.36 12.40 -15.24
N SER A 7 18.02 11.28 -15.52
CA SER A 7 18.71 10.43 -14.53
C SER A 7 19.63 11.23 -13.59
N GLN A 8 20.19 12.35 -14.05
CA GLN A 8 21.05 13.20 -13.23
C GLN A 8 20.29 13.94 -12.11
N ALA A 9 19.05 14.34 -12.37
CA ALA A 9 18.21 15.02 -11.38
C ALA A 9 17.75 14.06 -10.26
N VAL A 10 17.44 12.81 -10.62
CA VAL A 10 17.05 11.77 -9.65
C VAL A 10 18.26 11.31 -8.82
N ALA A 11 19.42 11.11 -9.46
CA ALA A 11 20.65 10.74 -8.76
C ALA A 11 21.10 11.79 -7.74
N ALA A 12 20.99 13.08 -8.10
CA ALA A 12 21.30 14.19 -7.18
C ALA A 12 20.34 14.29 -5.99
N GLN A 13 19.16 13.66 -6.07
CA GLN A 13 18.12 13.68 -5.04
C GLN A 13 18.03 12.36 -4.25
N ALA A 14 18.88 11.36 -4.56
CA ALA A 14 18.96 10.09 -3.83
C ALA A 14 19.80 10.19 -2.53
N THR A 15 19.58 11.25 -1.75
CA THR A 15 20.27 11.55 -0.47
C THR A 15 20.10 10.46 0.59
N TRP A 16 19.09 9.60 0.44
CA TRP A 16 18.87 8.47 1.34
C TRP A 16 20.05 7.49 1.40
N ARG A 17 20.87 7.41 0.33
CA ARG A 17 22.03 6.49 0.27
C ARG A 17 23.13 6.82 1.28
N ASP A 18 23.17 8.07 1.74
CA ASP A 18 24.14 8.53 2.75
C ASP A 18 23.63 8.33 4.20
N LEU A 19 22.43 7.78 4.36
CA LEU A 19 21.80 7.57 5.66
C LEU A 19 21.70 6.07 6.01
N PRO A 20 21.64 5.71 7.30
CA PRO A 20 21.39 4.33 7.70
C PRO A 20 20.04 3.82 7.14
N ALA A 21 20.07 2.66 6.47
CA ALA A 21 18.89 2.01 5.92
C ALA A 21 18.66 0.66 6.62
N ALA A 22 17.62 0.59 7.45
CA ALA A 22 17.28 -0.66 8.13
C ALA A 22 16.68 -1.69 7.14
N GLN A 23 16.82 -2.98 7.47
CA GLN A 23 16.15 -4.09 6.78
C GLN A 23 16.55 -4.32 5.30
N GLN A 24 17.58 -3.64 4.79
CA GLN A 24 18.10 -3.89 3.45
C GLN A 24 18.74 -5.28 3.35
N PRO A 25 18.66 -5.95 2.19
CA PRO A 25 19.38 -7.19 1.93
C PRO A 25 20.88 -6.95 1.72
N GLU A 26 21.69 -7.92 2.12
CA GLU A 26 23.13 -7.95 1.80
C GLU A 26 23.32 -8.76 0.52
N TYR A 27 23.34 -8.09 -0.64
CA TYR A 27 23.60 -8.73 -1.92
C TYR A 27 25.08 -9.14 -2.04
N PRO A 28 25.38 -10.37 -2.49
CA PRO A 28 26.76 -10.85 -2.57
C PRO A 28 27.60 -10.15 -3.65
N ASP A 29 26.96 -9.64 -4.71
CA ASP A 29 27.60 -8.91 -5.79
C ASP A 29 27.00 -7.50 -5.93
N PRO A 30 27.71 -6.46 -5.44
CA PRO A 30 27.27 -5.07 -5.57
C PRO A 30 27.24 -4.55 -7.01
N GLU A 31 28.03 -5.10 -7.93
CA GLU A 31 28.00 -4.69 -9.34
C GLU A 31 26.77 -5.26 -10.05
N ALA A 32 26.41 -6.51 -9.76
CA ALA A 32 25.15 -7.09 -10.23
C ALA A 32 23.93 -6.27 -9.77
N LEU A 33 23.92 -5.82 -8.51
CA LEU A 33 22.88 -4.92 -8.01
C LEU A 33 22.85 -3.60 -8.80
N ARG A 34 24.00 -2.93 -8.99
CA ARG A 34 24.07 -1.68 -9.76
C ARG A 34 23.55 -1.84 -11.19
N SER A 35 23.90 -2.94 -11.86
CA SER A 35 23.40 -3.25 -13.21
C SER A 35 21.88 -3.39 -13.22
N VAL A 36 21.32 -4.13 -12.27
CA VAL A 36 19.86 -4.30 -12.15
C VAL A 36 19.15 -2.98 -11.87
N VAL A 37 19.69 -2.14 -10.97
CA VAL A 37 19.13 -0.81 -10.69
C VAL A 37 19.13 0.05 -11.95
N ALA A 38 20.23 0.09 -12.70
CA ALA A 38 20.31 0.85 -13.94
C ALA A 38 19.31 0.37 -15.02
N GLU A 39 19.06 -0.94 -15.11
CA GLU A 39 18.02 -1.48 -15.98
C GLU A 39 16.62 -1.02 -15.54
N LEU A 40 16.30 -1.10 -14.24
CA LEU A 40 15.00 -0.66 -13.69
C LEU A 40 14.75 0.85 -13.90
N GLU A 41 15.80 1.67 -13.83
CA GLU A 41 15.71 3.11 -14.13
C GLU A 41 15.26 3.38 -15.58
N SER A 42 15.58 2.48 -16.51
CA SER A 42 15.16 2.58 -17.92
C SER A 42 13.72 2.10 -18.16
N TYR A 43 13.15 1.32 -17.24
CA TYR A 43 11.83 0.71 -17.40
C TYR A 43 10.70 1.75 -17.29
N PRO A 44 9.56 1.52 -18.00
CA PRO A 44 8.38 2.36 -17.89
C PRO A 44 7.83 2.45 -16.45
N PRO A 45 7.20 3.58 -16.08
CA PRO A 45 6.52 3.72 -14.79
C PRO A 45 5.40 2.68 -14.62
N LEU A 46 5.16 2.18 -13.40
CA LEU A 46 4.00 1.32 -13.10
C LEU A 46 2.71 2.15 -12.92
N VAL A 47 2.84 3.36 -12.40
CA VAL A 47 1.73 4.31 -12.21
C VAL A 47 2.09 5.70 -12.73
N PHE A 48 1.09 6.49 -13.12
CA PHE A 48 1.29 7.86 -13.56
C PHE A 48 1.23 8.85 -12.39
N ALA A 49 2.05 9.91 -12.42
CA ALA A 49 2.10 10.91 -11.33
C ALA A 49 0.72 11.58 -11.07
N GLY A 50 -0.06 11.82 -12.11
CA GLY A 50 -1.42 12.37 -11.96
C GLY A 50 -2.40 11.43 -11.25
N GLU A 51 -2.18 10.11 -11.29
CA GLU A 51 -2.98 9.15 -10.52
C GLU A 51 -2.64 9.23 -9.03
N CYS A 52 -1.39 9.53 -8.70
CA CYS A 52 -0.95 9.79 -7.32
C CYS A 52 -1.56 11.10 -6.79
N ASP A 53 -1.62 12.14 -7.63
CA ASP A 53 -2.32 13.39 -7.30
C ASP A 53 -3.80 13.15 -7.03
N GLN A 54 -4.46 12.36 -7.89
CA GLN A 54 -5.86 11.98 -7.69
C GLN A 54 -6.06 11.24 -6.37
N LEU A 55 -5.21 10.25 -6.06
CA LEU A 55 -5.26 9.55 -4.78
C LEU A 55 -5.05 10.51 -3.60
N ARG A 56 -4.12 11.48 -3.69
CA ARG A 56 -3.90 12.50 -2.66
C ARG A 56 -5.16 13.32 -2.40
N VAL A 57 -5.88 13.73 -3.45
CA VAL A 57 -7.18 14.40 -3.32
C VAL A 57 -8.22 13.51 -2.65
N ARG A 58 -8.28 12.21 -3.00
CA ARG A 58 -9.18 11.26 -2.32
C ARG A 58 -8.81 11.07 -0.84
N MET A 59 -7.52 10.99 -0.52
CA MET A 59 -7.02 10.89 0.84
C MET A 59 -7.24 12.17 1.65
N ALA A 60 -7.28 13.33 1.00
CA ALA A 60 -7.66 14.60 1.62
C ALA A 60 -9.10 14.55 2.14
N ALA A 61 -10.03 14.00 1.35
CA ALA A 61 -11.40 13.77 1.78
C ALA A 61 -11.47 12.79 2.96
N VAL A 62 -10.65 11.73 2.95
CA VAL A 62 -10.56 10.79 4.10
C VAL A 62 -10.09 11.51 5.36
N ALA A 63 -9.02 12.32 5.26
CA ALA A 63 -8.49 13.06 6.40
C ALA A 63 -9.47 14.09 6.98
N LYS A 64 -10.40 14.60 6.15
CA LYS A 64 -11.47 15.53 6.55
C LYS A 64 -12.76 14.84 7.04
N GLY A 65 -12.82 13.51 7.00
CA GLY A 65 -14.03 12.75 7.36
C GLY A 65 -15.13 12.77 6.28
N GLU A 66 -14.79 13.17 5.05
CA GLU A 66 -15.69 13.22 3.89
C GLU A 66 -15.64 11.93 3.05
N ALA A 67 -14.71 11.03 3.35
CA ALA A 67 -14.54 9.73 2.72
C ALA A 67 -13.95 8.71 3.71
N PHE A 68 -13.97 7.42 3.34
CA PHE A 68 -13.39 6.34 4.12
C PHE A 68 -12.33 5.57 3.33
N LEU A 69 -11.20 5.20 3.94
CA LEU A 69 -10.19 4.37 3.28
C LEU A 69 -10.45 2.88 3.54
N LEU A 70 -10.49 2.10 2.46
CA LEU A 70 -10.32 0.65 2.51
C LEU A 70 -8.98 0.28 1.88
N GLN A 71 -8.02 -0.13 2.71
CA GLN A 71 -6.74 -0.67 2.25
C GLN A 71 -6.62 -2.16 2.62
N GLY A 72 -6.30 -3.03 1.66
CA GLY A 72 -6.19 -4.47 1.93
C GLY A 72 -5.59 -5.30 0.80
N GLY A 73 -5.18 -6.53 1.11
CA GLY A 73 -4.53 -7.44 0.18
C GLY A 73 -3.55 -8.37 0.89
N ASP A 74 -2.57 -8.89 0.15
CA ASP A 74 -1.65 -9.90 0.69
C ASP A 74 -0.69 -9.29 1.74
N CYS A 75 -0.26 -10.13 2.68
CA CYS A 75 0.81 -9.75 3.61
C CYS A 75 2.15 -9.59 2.85
N ALA A 76 2.50 -10.59 2.04
CA ALA A 76 3.35 -10.39 0.86
C ALA A 76 2.83 -11.20 -0.30
N GLU A 77 2.93 -10.61 -1.48
CA GLU A 77 2.74 -11.27 -2.76
C GLU A 77 3.91 -12.24 -2.99
N ALA A 78 3.62 -13.32 -3.72
CA ALA A 78 4.59 -14.32 -4.14
C ALA A 78 4.57 -14.43 -5.66
N PHE A 79 5.73 -14.58 -6.29
CA PHE A 79 5.82 -14.63 -7.75
C PHE A 79 5.03 -15.79 -8.35
N ASP A 80 4.99 -16.92 -7.65
CA ASP A 80 4.29 -18.11 -8.12
C ASP A 80 2.76 -18.01 -7.93
N ALA A 81 2.30 -17.03 -7.13
CA ALA A 81 0.88 -16.71 -6.95
C ALA A 81 0.38 -15.62 -7.92
N VAL A 82 1.24 -15.10 -8.81
CA VAL A 82 0.84 -14.13 -9.83
C VAL A 82 0.01 -14.84 -10.89
N GLY A 83 -1.31 -14.73 -10.75
CA GLY A 83 -2.27 -15.34 -11.66
C GLY A 83 -3.57 -14.57 -11.70
N ALA A 84 -4.26 -14.64 -12.85
CA ALA A 84 -5.49 -13.89 -13.08
C ALA A 84 -6.57 -14.19 -12.04
N GLU A 85 -6.69 -15.45 -11.61
CA GLU A 85 -7.66 -15.87 -10.60
C GLU A 85 -7.39 -15.24 -9.24
N HIS A 86 -6.13 -15.24 -8.78
CA HIS A 86 -5.74 -14.66 -7.49
C HIS A 86 -5.99 -13.14 -7.47
N ILE A 87 -5.60 -12.45 -8.55
CA ILE A 87 -5.83 -11.01 -8.71
C ILE A 87 -7.33 -10.71 -8.71
N ARG A 88 -8.12 -11.47 -9.48
CA ARG A 88 -9.58 -11.33 -9.55
C ARG A 88 -10.22 -11.55 -8.19
N ALA A 89 -9.85 -12.62 -7.47
CA ALA A 89 -10.38 -12.93 -6.16
C ALA A 89 -10.08 -11.81 -5.14
N LYS A 90 -8.85 -11.28 -5.13
CA LYS A 90 -8.46 -10.17 -4.26
C LYS A 90 -9.28 -8.91 -4.55
N LEU A 91 -9.42 -8.54 -5.83
CA LEU A 91 -10.25 -7.41 -6.24
C LEU A 91 -11.70 -7.61 -5.85
N LYS A 92 -12.26 -8.79 -6.12
CA LYS A 92 -13.62 -9.15 -5.73
C LYS A 92 -13.85 -8.90 -4.23
N THR A 93 -12.98 -9.41 -3.37
CA THR A 93 -13.10 -9.20 -1.92
C THR A 93 -13.07 -7.71 -1.54
N LEU A 94 -12.13 -6.93 -2.08
CA LEU A 94 -12.03 -5.51 -1.77
C LEU A 94 -13.22 -4.70 -2.30
N LEU A 95 -13.75 -5.04 -3.46
CA LEU A 95 -14.94 -4.42 -4.02
C LEU A 95 -16.19 -4.76 -3.20
N GLN A 96 -16.34 -6.02 -2.78
CA GLN A 96 -17.43 -6.48 -1.90
C GLN A 96 -17.43 -5.72 -0.57
N MET A 97 -16.27 -5.62 0.08
CA MET A 97 -16.09 -4.84 1.31
C MET A 97 -16.37 -3.35 1.06
N GLY A 98 -15.87 -2.79 -0.04
CA GLY A 98 -16.04 -1.40 -0.40
C GLY A 98 -17.50 -1.00 -0.58
N ALA A 99 -18.32 -1.84 -1.22
CA ALA A 99 -19.75 -1.58 -1.38
C ALA A 99 -20.49 -1.55 -0.03
N VAL A 100 -20.20 -2.51 0.86
CA VAL A 100 -20.78 -2.58 2.21
C VAL A 100 -20.39 -1.35 3.03
N LEU A 101 -19.11 -0.98 3.02
CA LEU A 101 -18.60 0.19 3.75
C LEU A 101 -19.15 1.50 3.19
N THR A 102 -19.33 1.62 1.88
CA THR A 102 -19.91 2.82 1.25
C THR A 102 -21.33 3.05 1.75
N TYR A 103 -22.15 1.99 1.77
CA TYR A 103 -23.50 2.06 2.30
C TYR A 103 -23.52 2.38 3.80
N ALA A 104 -22.75 1.64 4.60
CA ALA A 104 -22.76 1.79 6.05
C ALA A 104 -22.18 3.13 6.54
N ALA A 105 -21.14 3.64 5.89
CA ALA A 105 -20.49 4.90 6.26
C ALA A 105 -21.18 6.13 5.63
N SER A 106 -22.02 5.93 4.60
CA SER A 106 -22.70 7.01 3.87
C SER A 106 -21.74 8.07 3.28
N VAL A 107 -20.50 7.66 3.02
CA VAL A 107 -19.44 8.46 2.38
C VAL A 107 -18.70 7.60 1.34
N PRO A 108 -18.04 8.21 0.34
CA PRO A 108 -17.24 7.47 -0.63
C PRO A 108 -16.14 6.62 0.04
N VAL A 109 -15.94 5.40 -0.47
CA VAL A 109 -14.82 4.55 -0.06
C VAL A 109 -13.69 4.59 -1.09
N VAL A 110 -12.51 5.07 -0.65
CA VAL A 110 -11.24 5.04 -1.39
C VAL A 110 -10.65 3.64 -1.27
N LYS A 111 -10.38 2.99 -2.41
CA LYS A 111 -10.00 1.56 -2.46
C LYS A 111 -8.53 1.45 -2.85
N VAL A 112 -7.71 0.95 -1.93
CA VAL A 112 -6.26 0.82 -2.11
C VAL A 112 -5.83 -0.62 -1.87
N GLY A 113 -5.32 -1.29 -2.89
CA GLY A 113 -4.81 -2.65 -2.78
C GLY A 113 -3.39 -2.68 -2.21
N ARG A 114 -3.12 -3.66 -1.33
CA ARG A 114 -1.77 -4.19 -1.12
C ARG A 114 -1.47 -5.17 -2.25
N ILE A 115 -1.05 -4.62 -3.38
CA ILE A 115 -1.00 -5.33 -4.66
C ILE A 115 0.01 -4.67 -5.60
N ALA A 116 0.62 -5.47 -6.48
CA ALA A 116 1.55 -5.03 -7.52
C ALA A 116 2.79 -4.30 -6.97
N GLY A 117 3.36 -4.83 -5.90
CA GLY A 117 4.57 -4.27 -5.28
C GLY A 117 4.85 -4.80 -3.88
N GLN A 118 3.98 -5.61 -3.29
CA GLN A 118 4.11 -6.06 -1.90
C GLN A 118 4.92 -7.35 -1.80
N TYR A 119 6.11 -7.42 -2.41
CA TYR A 119 6.95 -8.63 -2.49
C TYR A 119 8.07 -8.70 -1.46
N SER A 120 8.17 -7.72 -0.57
CA SER A 120 9.22 -7.62 0.45
C SER A 120 8.62 -7.62 1.86
N LYS A 121 9.37 -8.11 2.84
CA LYS A 121 8.95 -8.24 4.23
C LYS A 121 10.10 -7.88 5.19
N PRO A 122 9.89 -6.95 6.14
CA PRO A 122 10.87 -6.75 7.21
C PRO A 122 10.83 -7.94 8.18
N ARG A 123 11.97 -8.29 8.76
CA ARG A 123 12.10 -9.45 9.66
C ARG A 123 12.66 -9.04 11.01
N SER A 124 12.12 -9.63 12.08
CA SER A 124 12.60 -9.39 13.45
C SER A 124 13.99 -9.97 13.70
N LYS A 125 14.36 -11.05 12.99
CA LYS A 125 15.68 -11.69 13.09
C LYS A 125 16.29 -11.80 11.67
N PRO A 126 17.61 -11.62 11.52
CA PRO A 126 18.28 -11.75 10.24
C PRO A 126 18.42 -13.21 9.79
N THR A 127 18.45 -14.16 10.73
CA THR A 127 18.61 -15.60 10.49
C THR A 127 17.47 -16.42 11.11
N GLU A 128 17.27 -17.61 10.55
CA GLU A 128 16.29 -18.60 10.97
C GLU A 128 16.99 -19.96 11.10
N THR A 129 16.71 -20.69 12.19
CA THR A 129 17.27 -22.01 12.46
C THR A 129 16.16 -23.07 12.40
N ARG A 130 16.34 -24.10 11.58
CA ARG A 130 15.47 -25.29 11.51
C ARG A 130 16.33 -26.54 11.54
N ASP A 131 15.97 -27.50 12.38
CA ASP A 131 16.67 -28.80 12.50
C ASP A 131 18.20 -28.68 12.66
N GLY A 132 18.66 -27.68 13.42
CA GLY A 132 20.08 -27.41 13.68
C GLY A 132 20.82 -26.63 12.59
N VAL A 133 20.20 -26.37 11.44
CA VAL A 133 20.77 -25.58 10.34
C VAL A 133 20.30 -24.13 10.45
N THR A 134 21.22 -23.16 10.36
CA THR A 134 20.91 -21.72 10.42
C THR A 134 21.18 -21.06 9.07
N LEU A 135 20.16 -20.41 8.51
CA LEU A 135 20.23 -19.73 7.21
C LEU A 135 19.72 -18.29 7.32
N PRO A 136 20.03 -17.41 6.34
CA PRO A 136 19.35 -16.13 6.22
C PRO A 136 17.84 -16.30 6.18
N THR A 137 17.15 -15.35 6.81
CA THR A 137 15.70 -15.36 6.87
C THR A 137 15.11 -15.00 5.51
N TYR A 138 13.99 -15.63 5.13
CA TYR A 138 13.21 -15.24 3.96
C TYR A 138 12.68 -13.81 4.10
N ARG A 139 13.03 -12.91 3.17
CA ARG A 139 12.68 -11.48 3.21
C ARG A 139 11.61 -11.10 2.17
N GLY A 140 10.93 -12.09 1.59
CA GLY A 140 10.01 -11.88 0.48
C GLY A 140 10.66 -12.23 -0.85
N ASP A 141 9.83 -12.57 -1.84
CA ASP A 141 10.26 -13.07 -3.14
C ASP A 141 11.13 -12.08 -3.93
N SER A 142 11.00 -10.79 -3.64
CA SER A 142 11.85 -9.71 -4.17
C SER A 142 13.31 -9.76 -3.69
N VAL A 143 13.61 -10.50 -2.62
CA VAL A 143 14.96 -10.60 -2.05
C VAL A 143 15.53 -12.00 -2.24
N ASN A 144 14.85 -13.03 -1.74
CA ASN A 144 15.34 -14.41 -1.75
C ASN A 144 14.17 -15.41 -1.84
N GLY A 145 14.47 -16.69 -2.00
CA GLY A 145 13.49 -17.78 -2.11
C GLY A 145 12.91 -18.22 -0.76
N PHE A 146 11.67 -18.72 -0.81
CA PHE A 146 10.95 -19.21 0.37
C PHE A 146 11.60 -20.47 0.98
N ASP A 147 12.07 -21.38 0.13
CA ASP A 147 12.67 -22.66 0.51
C ASP A 147 13.81 -22.50 1.52
N PHE A 148 13.90 -23.44 2.46
CA PHE A 148 14.93 -23.43 3.50
C PHE A 148 16.19 -24.16 3.02
N THR A 149 16.84 -23.61 2.00
CA THR A 149 18.12 -24.09 1.47
C THR A 149 19.11 -22.93 1.36
N GLU A 150 20.41 -23.22 1.46
CA GLU A 150 21.46 -22.21 1.36
C GLU A 150 21.33 -21.41 0.06
N ALA A 151 21.21 -22.10 -1.08
CA ALA A 151 21.06 -21.49 -2.39
C ALA A 151 19.81 -20.60 -2.49
N ALA A 152 18.65 -21.04 -1.97
CA ALA A 152 17.43 -20.26 -2.04
C ALA A 152 17.48 -19.00 -1.16
N ARG A 153 18.26 -19.00 -0.07
CA ARG A 153 18.28 -17.89 0.91
C ARG A 153 19.30 -16.79 0.58
N ILE A 154 20.18 -16.99 -0.40
CA ILE A 154 21.09 -15.95 -0.91
C ILE A 154 20.25 -14.85 -1.57
N PRO A 155 20.42 -13.56 -1.18
CA PRO A 155 19.78 -12.45 -1.87
C PRO A 155 20.21 -12.36 -3.33
N ASP A 156 19.25 -12.22 -4.23
CA ASP A 156 19.47 -12.17 -5.68
C ASP A 156 18.87 -10.88 -6.27
N PRO A 157 19.70 -9.95 -6.81
CA PRO A 157 19.23 -8.67 -7.31
C PRO A 157 18.29 -8.82 -8.52
N GLU A 158 18.39 -9.89 -9.32
CA GLU A 158 17.51 -10.14 -10.47
C GLU A 158 16.02 -10.24 -10.07
N ARG A 159 15.76 -10.59 -8.81
CA ARG A 159 14.41 -10.62 -8.24
C ARG A 159 13.73 -9.24 -8.21
N LEU A 160 14.49 -8.15 -8.23
CA LEU A 160 13.93 -6.80 -8.36
C LEU A 160 13.30 -6.58 -9.76
N LYS A 161 13.95 -7.06 -10.83
CA LYS A 161 13.35 -7.05 -12.18
C LYS A 161 12.14 -7.97 -12.26
N ARG A 162 12.21 -9.15 -11.65
CA ARG A 162 11.05 -10.07 -11.56
C ARG A 162 9.87 -9.42 -10.82
N MET A 163 10.14 -8.71 -9.72
CA MET A 163 9.15 -7.91 -8.99
C MET A 163 8.51 -6.84 -9.86
N TYR A 164 9.28 -6.09 -10.64
CA TYR A 164 8.74 -5.12 -11.58
C TYR A 164 7.79 -5.76 -12.60
N HIS A 165 8.21 -6.84 -13.27
CA HIS A 165 7.40 -7.49 -14.31
C HIS A 165 6.10 -8.12 -13.75
N ALA A 166 6.18 -8.73 -12.56
CA ALA A 166 5.03 -9.23 -11.84
C ALA A 166 4.04 -8.11 -11.48
N SER A 167 4.57 -6.97 -11.03
CA SER A 167 3.78 -5.79 -10.67
C SER A 167 3.11 -5.16 -11.89
N ALA A 168 3.84 -4.99 -13.00
CA ALA A 168 3.30 -4.49 -14.26
C ALA A 168 2.16 -5.36 -14.79
N SER A 169 2.37 -6.69 -14.82
CA SER A 169 1.35 -7.66 -15.26
C SER A 169 0.10 -7.62 -14.37
N THR A 170 0.31 -7.49 -13.06
CA THR A 170 -0.77 -7.39 -12.07
C THR A 170 -1.57 -6.10 -12.24
N LEU A 171 -0.90 -4.94 -12.33
CA LEU A 171 -1.55 -3.65 -12.52
C LEU A 171 -2.33 -3.58 -13.83
N ASN A 172 -1.78 -4.11 -14.92
CA ASN A 172 -2.48 -4.18 -16.19
C ASN A 172 -3.83 -4.92 -16.05
N LEU A 173 -3.82 -6.06 -15.36
CA LEU A 173 -5.04 -6.83 -15.14
C LEU A 173 -6.00 -6.16 -14.15
N VAL A 174 -5.48 -5.51 -13.09
CA VAL A 174 -6.29 -4.71 -12.16
C VAL A 174 -7.05 -3.63 -12.91
N ARG A 175 -6.36 -2.85 -13.74
CA ARG A 175 -6.95 -1.79 -14.58
C ARG A 175 -8.03 -2.37 -15.50
N ALA A 176 -7.75 -3.49 -16.16
CA ALA A 176 -8.72 -4.15 -17.03
C ALA A 176 -10.00 -4.58 -16.28
N PHE A 177 -9.89 -5.12 -15.07
CA PHE A 177 -11.07 -5.48 -14.27
C PHE A 177 -11.82 -4.26 -13.73
N THR A 178 -11.13 -3.18 -13.37
CA THR A 178 -11.78 -2.02 -12.75
C THR A 178 -12.45 -1.08 -13.75
N THR A 179 -12.04 -1.11 -15.03
CA THR A 179 -12.68 -0.33 -16.10
C THR A 179 -13.50 -1.19 -17.07
N GLY A 180 -13.28 -2.50 -17.12
CA GLY A 180 -13.92 -3.42 -18.07
C GLY A 180 -15.26 -4.00 -17.64
N GLY A 181 -15.96 -3.36 -16.70
CA GLY A 181 -17.29 -3.76 -16.22
C GLY A 181 -17.33 -4.85 -15.14
N TYR A 182 -16.20 -5.51 -14.82
CA TYR A 182 -16.15 -6.47 -13.69
C TYR A 182 -16.40 -5.80 -12.34
N ALA A 183 -16.05 -4.51 -12.22
CA ALA A 183 -16.26 -3.74 -11.01
C ALA A 183 -17.64 -3.06 -10.93
N ASP A 184 -18.60 -3.44 -11.79
CA ASP A 184 -19.96 -2.91 -11.76
C ASP A 184 -20.61 -3.17 -10.38
N LEU A 185 -21.12 -2.11 -9.77
CA LEU A 185 -21.68 -2.17 -8.42
C LEU A 185 -22.81 -3.21 -8.28
N ARG A 186 -23.58 -3.47 -9.36
CA ARG A 186 -24.64 -4.48 -9.40
C ARG A 186 -24.06 -5.90 -9.33
N GLN A 187 -22.96 -6.12 -10.04
CA GLN A 187 -22.24 -7.39 -10.01
C GLN A 187 -21.63 -7.63 -8.62
N VAL A 188 -21.04 -6.59 -8.03
CA VAL A 188 -20.52 -6.63 -6.66
C VAL A 188 -21.62 -6.96 -5.65
N HIS A 189 -22.81 -6.37 -5.82
CA HIS A 189 -23.96 -6.64 -4.98
C HIS A 189 -24.43 -8.11 -5.09
N ALA A 190 -24.52 -8.65 -6.31
CA ALA A 190 -24.87 -10.05 -6.52
C ALA A 190 -23.91 -11.01 -5.79
N TRP A 191 -22.60 -10.74 -5.82
CA TRP A 191 -21.62 -11.53 -5.07
C TRP A 191 -21.83 -11.49 -3.56
N ASN A 192 -22.26 -10.35 -3.01
CA ASN A 192 -22.58 -10.23 -1.59
C ASN A 192 -23.82 -11.05 -1.22
N GLN A 193 -24.84 -11.09 -2.08
CA GLN A 193 -26.01 -11.94 -1.85
C GLN A 193 -25.64 -13.43 -1.85
N ASP A 194 -24.76 -13.88 -2.74
CA ASP A 194 -24.28 -15.26 -2.77
C ASP A 194 -23.49 -15.63 -1.49
N PHE A 195 -22.65 -14.72 -0.99
CA PHE A 195 -21.96 -14.89 0.28
C PHE A 195 -22.94 -15.02 1.46
N VAL A 196 -23.96 -14.15 1.53
CA VAL A 196 -24.98 -14.18 2.58
C VAL A 196 -25.76 -15.49 2.58
N LYS A 197 -26.14 -15.99 1.40
CA LYS A 197 -26.87 -17.26 1.25
C LYS A 197 -26.04 -18.48 1.63
N SER A 198 -24.72 -18.45 1.39
CA SER A 198 -23.83 -19.61 1.56
C SER A 198 -23.15 -19.70 2.92
N SER A 199 -23.20 -18.65 3.75
CA SER A 199 -22.47 -18.58 5.02
C SER A 199 -23.41 -18.61 6.25
N PRO A 200 -23.14 -19.45 7.27
CA PRO A 200 -23.86 -19.43 8.55
C PRO A 200 -23.82 -18.06 9.25
N SER A 201 -22.70 -17.34 9.11
CA SER A 201 -22.57 -15.96 9.62
C SER A 201 -23.17 -14.93 8.66
N GLY A 202 -23.46 -15.32 7.42
CA GLY A 202 -24.05 -14.49 6.37
C GLY A 202 -25.47 -14.02 6.72
N GLN A 203 -26.25 -14.84 7.43
CA GLN A 203 -27.62 -14.49 7.87
C GLN A 203 -27.66 -13.19 8.69
N ARG A 204 -26.62 -12.92 9.49
CA ARG A 204 -26.51 -11.66 10.25
C ARG A 204 -26.40 -10.42 9.36
N TYR A 205 -25.93 -10.59 8.12
CA TYR A 205 -25.73 -9.52 7.15
C TYR A 205 -26.83 -9.48 6.08
N GLU A 206 -27.83 -10.37 6.16
CA GLU A 206 -28.90 -10.45 5.17
C GLU A 206 -29.73 -9.16 5.10
N GLN A 207 -30.03 -8.57 6.26
CA GLN A 207 -30.74 -7.30 6.31
C GLN A 207 -29.97 -6.20 5.55
N LEU A 208 -28.68 -6.05 5.83
CA LEU A 208 -27.83 -5.05 5.18
C LEU A 208 -27.74 -5.28 3.67
N ALA A 209 -27.65 -6.53 3.23
CA ALA A 209 -27.68 -6.86 1.81
C ALA A 209 -29.01 -6.44 1.16
N ARG A 210 -30.17 -6.75 1.77
CA ARG A 210 -31.47 -6.31 1.25
C ARG A 210 -31.62 -4.79 1.19
N GLU A 211 -31.08 -4.10 2.18
CA GLU A 211 -31.10 -2.63 2.23
C GLU A 211 -30.31 -2.00 1.06
N ILE A 212 -29.12 -2.53 0.78
CA ILE A 212 -28.32 -2.11 -0.39
C ILE A 212 -29.08 -2.41 -1.70
N ASP A 213 -29.69 -3.58 -1.82
CA ASP A 213 -30.49 -3.97 -2.99
C ASP A 213 -31.64 -2.98 -3.25
N ASN A 214 -32.38 -2.63 -2.20
CA ASN A 214 -33.47 -1.67 -2.27
C ASN A 214 -32.98 -0.27 -2.68
N ALA A 215 -31.83 0.17 -2.17
CA ALA A 215 -31.25 1.46 -2.54
C ALA A 215 -30.83 1.51 -4.02
N LEU A 216 -30.21 0.44 -4.54
CA LEU A 216 -29.87 0.31 -5.96
C LEU A 216 -31.13 0.30 -6.85
N HIS A 217 -32.17 -0.43 -6.43
CA HIS A 217 -33.46 -0.45 -7.11
C HIS A 217 -34.14 0.92 -7.11
N PHE A 218 -34.08 1.66 -5.99
CA PHE A 218 -34.62 3.00 -5.87
C PHE A 218 -33.93 3.97 -6.83
N MET A 219 -32.59 3.99 -6.86
CA MET A 219 -31.84 4.83 -7.82
C MET A 219 -32.23 4.52 -9.27
N ARG A 220 -32.35 3.24 -9.62
CA ARG A 220 -32.81 2.85 -10.96
C ARG A 220 -34.24 3.32 -11.24
N ALA A 221 -35.16 3.22 -10.28
CA ALA A 221 -36.54 3.69 -10.42
C ALA A 221 -36.64 5.22 -10.58
N CYS A 222 -35.69 5.97 -10.00
CA CYS A 222 -35.54 7.41 -10.23
C CYS A 222 -34.93 7.76 -11.61
N GLY A 223 -34.58 6.77 -12.42
CA GLY A 223 -34.01 6.98 -13.75
C GLY A 223 -32.50 7.26 -13.77
N THR A 224 -31.78 6.96 -12.68
CA THR A 224 -30.32 7.14 -12.63
C THR A 224 -29.60 5.83 -12.96
N ASP A 225 -28.79 5.81 -14.02
CA ASP A 225 -27.79 4.76 -14.34
C ASP A 225 -26.44 5.43 -14.62
N PRO A 226 -25.80 6.02 -13.59
CA PRO A 226 -24.54 6.74 -13.76
C PRO A 226 -23.43 5.82 -14.27
N GLU A 227 -22.62 6.32 -15.20
CA GLU A 227 -21.44 5.59 -15.72
C GLU A 227 -20.43 5.28 -14.60
N GLU A 228 -20.44 6.08 -13.54
CA GLU A 228 -19.67 5.92 -12.31
C GLU A 228 -19.99 4.60 -11.57
N PHE A 229 -21.11 3.94 -11.87
CA PHE A 229 -21.41 2.60 -11.32
C PHE A 229 -20.71 1.46 -12.07
N LYS A 230 -20.22 1.73 -13.29
CA LYS A 230 -19.63 0.71 -14.17
C LYS A 230 -18.11 0.62 -14.04
N THR A 231 -17.48 1.63 -13.44
CA THR A 231 -16.03 1.70 -13.25
C THR A 231 -15.68 1.99 -11.81
N VAL A 232 -14.49 1.56 -11.36
CA VAL A 232 -14.02 1.80 -10.01
C VAL A 232 -12.60 2.33 -10.04
N GLU A 233 -12.37 3.46 -9.35
CA GLU A 233 -11.01 3.89 -9.00
C GLU A 233 -10.41 2.88 -8.01
N PHE A 234 -9.29 2.28 -8.38
CA PHE A 234 -8.56 1.33 -7.57
C PHE A 234 -7.07 1.61 -7.65
N TYR A 235 -6.45 1.80 -6.49
CA TYR A 235 -5.05 2.19 -6.38
C TYR A 235 -4.20 1.04 -5.83
N ALA A 236 -2.92 1.04 -6.16
CA ALA A 236 -1.92 0.06 -5.71
C ALA A 236 -1.01 0.68 -4.64
N SER A 237 -0.61 -0.13 -3.67
CA SER A 237 0.27 0.26 -2.58
C SER A 237 1.13 -0.88 -2.05
N HIS A 238 2.29 -0.53 -1.53
CA HIS A 238 3.22 -1.44 -0.85
C HIS A 238 4.08 -0.70 0.18
N GLU A 239 4.79 -1.48 1.00
CA GLU A 239 5.83 -0.95 1.88
C GLU A 239 7.04 -0.55 1.04
N ALA A 240 7.42 0.73 1.08
CA ALA A 240 8.66 1.22 0.47
C ALA A 240 9.84 0.71 1.29
N LEU A 241 10.21 -0.56 1.09
CA LEU A 241 11.19 -1.26 1.93
C LEU A 241 12.56 -1.37 1.25
N LEU A 242 12.59 -1.81 -0.01
CA LEU A 242 13.83 -2.01 -0.76
C LEU A 242 14.16 -0.73 -1.52
N LEU A 243 14.97 0.14 -0.91
CA LEU A 243 15.16 1.51 -1.41
C LEU A 243 15.85 1.56 -2.78
N ASP A 244 16.64 0.55 -3.15
CA ASP A 244 17.17 0.43 -4.50
C ASP A 244 16.07 0.26 -5.56
N TYR A 245 14.99 -0.48 -5.24
CA TYR A 245 13.84 -0.64 -6.13
C TYR A 245 13.01 0.64 -6.21
N GLU A 246 12.67 1.22 -5.06
CA GLU A 246 11.84 2.45 -5.02
C GLU A 246 12.58 3.64 -5.67
N SER A 247 13.88 3.77 -5.42
CA SER A 247 14.72 4.80 -6.05
C SER A 247 14.84 4.59 -7.56
N ALA A 248 15.02 3.34 -8.02
CA ALA A 248 15.07 3.04 -9.46
C ALA A 248 13.74 3.32 -10.16
N LEU A 249 12.62 3.27 -9.44
CA LEU A 249 11.28 3.58 -9.92
C LEU A 249 10.80 4.97 -9.47
N THR A 250 11.69 5.88 -9.09
CA THR A 250 11.33 7.28 -8.87
C THR A 250 11.50 8.08 -10.17
N ARG A 251 10.55 8.95 -10.51
CA ARG A 251 10.57 9.77 -11.73
C ARG A 251 10.24 11.22 -11.40
N VAL A 252 10.80 12.13 -12.21
CA VAL A 252 10.40 13.54 -12.24
C VAL A 252 9.16 13.68 -13.12
N ASP A 253 8.07 14.23 -12.59
CA ASP A 253 6.89 14.52 -13.39
C ASP A 253 7.13 15.75 -14.27
N SER A 254 7.01 15.61 -15.59
CA SER A 254 7.25 16.72 -16.53
C SER A 254 6.30 17.90 -16.38
N ARG A 255 5.16 17.73 -15.69
CA ARG A 255 4.20 18.82 -15.47
C ARG A 255 4.62 19.74 -14.32
N THR A 256 5.23 19.19 -13.28
CA THR A 256 5.49 19.90 -12.02
C THR A 256 6.97 20.00 -11.66
N GLY A 257 7.83 19.13 -12.21
CA GLY A 257 9.22 19.01 -11.80
C GLY A 257 9.43 18.25 -10.49
N GLU A 258 8.35 17.72 -9.89
CA GLU A 258 8.38 17.01 -8.62
C GLU A 258 8.71 15.52 -8.78
N LEU A 259 9.24 14.91 -7.73
CA LEU A 259 9.49 13.46 -7.71
C LEU A 259 8.25 12.66 -7.33
N TYR A 260 8.04 11.55 -8.01
CA TYR A 260 7.07 10.53 -7.66
C TYR A 260 7.73 9.16 -7.70
N ASP A 261 7.51 8.37 -6.65
CA ASP A 261 7.76 6.94 -6.70
C ASP A 261 6.64 6.31 -7.55
N VAL A 262 6.98 5.92 -8.78
CA VAL A 262 6.03 5.34 -9.73
C VAL A 262 5.98 3.82 -9.64
N SER A 263 6.49 3.23 -8.56
CA SER A 263 6.31 1.82 -8.24
C SER A 263 4.90 1.50 -7.74
N GLY A 264 4.22 2.48 -7.14
CA GLY A 264 2.87 2.37 -6.59
C GLY A 264 2.21 3.73 -6.39
N HIS A 265 0.88 3.76 -6.23
CA HIS A 265 0.16 5.03 -6.07
C HIS A 265 0.38 5.63 -4.68
N MET A 266 0.36 4.78 -3.66
CA MET A 266 0.67 5.11 -2.26
C MET A 266 1.73 4.13 -1.78
N VAL A 267 2.71 4.62 -1.03
CA VAL A 267 3.68 3.77 -0.34
C VAL A 267 3.61 4.01 1.16
N TRP A 268 4.06 3.06 1.97
CA TRP A 268 4.18 3.28 3.41
C TRP A 268 5.53 2.88 3.99
N ILE A 269 5.86 3.49 5.12
CA ILE A 269 7.02 3.17 5.94
C ILE A 269 6.59 2.24 7.08
N GLY A 270 7.29 1.10 7.20
CA GLY A 270 7.02 0.08 8.20
C GLY A 270 7.47 0.46 9.60
N GLU A 271 6.94 -0.25 10.61
CA GLU A 271 7.29 -0.03 12.03
C GLU A 271 8.79 -0.21 12.31
N ARG A 272 9.48 -1.04 11.52
CA ARG A 272 10.91 -1.36 11.71
C ARG A 272 11.85 -0.46 10.90
N THR A 273 11.31 0.42 10.08
CA THR A 273 12.06 1.30 9.16
C THR A 273 11.69 2.77 9.31
N ARG A 274 10.95 3.15 10.36
CA ARG A 274 10.48 4.53 10.61
C ARG A 274 11.38 5.38 11.49
N GLN A 275 12.67 5.07 11.59
CA GLN A 275 13.60 5.92 12.34
C GLN A 275 13.71 7.29 11.65
N LEU A 276 13.55 8.37 12.40
CA LEU A 276 13.34 9.73 11.85
C LEU A 276 14.52 10.26 11.01
N ASP A 277 15.73 9.82 11.33
CA ASP A 277 17.00 10.20 10.72
C ASP A 277 17.53 9.15 9.74
N HIS A 278 16.72 8.13 9.40
CA HIS A 278 17.10 7.06 8.48
C HIS A 278 16.59 7.25 7.05
N ALA A 279 17.18 6.46 6.16
CA ALA A 279 16.98 6.50 4.72
C ALA A 279 15.51 6.42 4.26
N HIS A 280 14.66 5.63 4.92
CA HIS A 280 13.26 5.47 4.54
C HIS A 280 12.43 6.75 4.73
N ILE A 281 12.67 7.50 5.82
CA ILE A 281 12.02 8.78 6.07
C ILE A 281 12.53 9.83 5.09
N GLU A 282 13.84 9.86 4.84
CA GLU A 282 14.43 10.77 3.85
C GLU A 282 13.85 10.51 2.46
N PHE A 283 13.83 9.25 2.00
CA PHE A 283 13.24 8.87 0.71
C PHE A 283 11.78 9.35 0.60
N ALA A 284 10.94 9.01 1.58
CA ALA A 284 9.53 9.36 1.56
C ALA A 284 9.28 10.88 1.62
N SER A 285 10.17 11.66 2.25
CA SER A 285 10.07 13.12 2.31
C SER A 285 10.28 13.79 0.95
N ARG A 286 10.95 13.12 0.01
CA ARG A 286 11.30 13.68 -1.31
C ARG A 286 10.26 13.42 -2.40
N ILE A 287 9.50 12.34 -2.30
CA ILE A 287 8.47 11.98 -3.28
C ILE A 287 7.14 12.66 -2.96
N ARG A 288 6.24 12.84 -3.93
CA ARG A 288 4.92 13.50 -3.79
C ARG A 288 3.73 12.55 -3.63
N ASN A 289 3.94 11.24 -3.68
CA ASN A 289 2.90 10.23 -3.43
C ASN A 289 2.22 10.46 -2.06
N PRO A 290 0.95 10.06 -1.87
CA PRO A 290 0.41 9.84 -0.53
C PRO A 290 1.28 8.85 0.25
N ILE A 291 1.65 9.20 1.48
CA ILE A 291 2.56 8.41 2.32
C ILE A 291 1.81 7.86 3.53
N GLY A 292 1.94 6.56 3.75
CA GLY A 292 1.58 5.92 5.01
C GLY A 292 2.78 5.78 5.95
N ILE A 293 2.53 5.82 7.25
CA ILE A 293 3.53 5.43 8.25
C ILE A 293 2.87 4.59 9.35
N LYS A 294 3.48 3.45 9.67
CA LYS A 294 3.00 2.56 10.73
C LYS A 294 3.29 3.14 12.09
N LEU A 295 2.28 3.20 12.96
CA LEU A 295 2.43 3.62 14.35
C LEU A 295 2.12 2.45 15.29
N GLY A 296 3.18 1.87 15.86
CA GLY A 296 3.11 0.82 16.88
C GLY A 296 2.85 1.36 18.30
N PRO A 297 2.71 0.44 19.29
CA PRO A 297 2.38 0.79 20.68
C PRO A 297 3.47 1.56 21.43
N THR A 298 4.67 1.69 20.86
CA THR A 298 5.79 2.46 21.41
C THR A 298 5.88 3.88 20.84
N THR A 299 5.03 4.24 19.87
CA THR A 299 4.99 5.58 19.27
C THR A 299 4.57 6.61 20.31
N THR A 300 5.31 7.70 20.42
CA THR A 300 4.97 8.86 21.25
C THR A 300 4.30 9.96 20.42
N ALA A 301 3.64 10.91 21.09
CA ALA A 301 3.07 12.07 20.40
C ALA A 301 4.15 12.93 19.74
N GLU A 302 5.34 13.05 20.36
CA GLU A 302 6.48 13.76 19.79
C GLU A 302 6.94 13.12 18.47
N ASP A 303 7.04 11.78 18.43
CA ASP A 303 7.37 11.05 17.19
C ASP A 303 6.36 11.41 16.08
N ALA A 304 5.06 11.39 16.40
CA ALA A 304 4.00 11.69 15.44
C ALA A 304 4.10 13.11 14.88
N LEU A 305 4.40 14.10 15.74
CA LEU A 305 4.61 15.48 15.30
C LEU A 305 5.85 15.62 14.42
N GLN A 306 6.96 14.97 14.80
CA GLN A 306 8.18 14.96 14.00
C GLN A 306 8.00 14.28 12.64
N TYR A 307 7.17 13.22 12.55
CA TYR A 307 6.80 12.64 11.26
C TYR A 307 6.01 13.62 10.38
N ILE A 308 5.14 14.44 10.97
CA ILE A 308 4.41 15.46 10.21
C ILE A 308 5.38 16.50 9.66
N GLU A 309 6.29 17.04 10.49
CA GLU A 309 7.29 18.02 10.02
C GLU A 309 8.14 17.48 8.86
N ARG A 310 8.45 16.18 8.87
CA ARG A 310 9.29 15.55 7.85
C ARG A 310 8.53 15.16 6.58
N LEU A 311 7.32 14.64 6.72
CA LEU A 311 6.59 14.00 5.61
C LEU A 311 5.45 14.86 5.06
N ASP A 312 4.96 15.82 5.83
CA ASP A 312 3.90 16.76 5.46
C ASP A 312 4.21 18.20 5.95
N PRO A 313 5.36 18.78 5.54
CA PRO A 313 5.79 20.10 6.00
C PRO A 313 4.80 21.22 5.62
N ASP A 314 4.11 21.06 4.48
CA ASP A 314 3.14 22.03 3.97
C ASP A 314 1.72 21.83 4.55
N ARG A 315 1.54 20.86 5.47
CA ARG A 315 0.24 20.52 6.09
C ARG A 315 -0.85 20.23 5.07
N GLU A 316 -0.50 19.51 4.01
CA GLU A 316 -1.39 19.21 2.91
C GLU A 316 -2.31 18.01 3.26
N PRO A 317 -3.64 18.21 3.38
CA PRO A 317 -4.55 17.10 3.63
C PRO A 317 -4.42 16.02 2.57
N GLY A 318 -4.34 14.76 3.00
CA GLY A 318 -4.17 13.61 2.11
C GLY A 318 -2.73 13.25 1.77
N ARG A 319 -1.75 14.07 2.18
CA ARG A 319 -0.33 13.74 2.07
C ARG A 319 0.08 12.61 3.01
N LEU A 320 -0.25 12.72 4.30
CA LEU A 320 0.22 11.79 5.34
C LEU A 320 -0.93 10.99 5.96
N THR A 321 -0.71 9.69 6.09
CA THR A 321 -1.61 8.72 6.72
C THR A 321 -0.92 8.00 7.88
N PHE A 322 -1.50 8.09 9.06
CA PHE A 322 -1.08 7.32 10.24
C PHE A 322 -1.80 5.98 10.30
N ILE A 323 -1.04 4.90 10.15
CA ILE A 323 -1.54 3.53 10.14
C ILE A 323 -1.28 2.89 11.51
N VAL A 324 -2.28 2.94 12.37
CA VAL A 324 -2.22 2.55 13.79
C VAL A 324 -2.30 1.04 13.94
N ARG A 325 -1.31 0.43 14.59
CA ARG A 325 -1.23 -1.02 14.84
C ARG A 325 -0.86 -1.37 16.27
N MET A 326 -1.57 -0.79 17.23
CA MET A 326 -1.23 -0.86 18.66
C MET A 326 -1.53 -2.21 19.33
N GLY A 327 -2.48 -2.99 18.80
CA GLY A 327 -3.02 -4.17 19.46
C GLY A 327 -4.34 -3.87 20.17
N ALA A 328 -5.22 -4.87 20.27
CA ALA A 328 -6.57 -4.71 20.80
C ALA A 328 -6.61 -4.34 22.29
N ASP A 329 -5.58 -4.73 23.04
CA ASP A 329 -5.35 -4.47 24.46
C ASP A 329 -4.86 -3.04 24.71
N LYS A 330 -4.12 -2.43 23.77
CA LYS A 330 -3.42 -1.14 23.98
C LYS A 330 -4.04 0.05 23.28
N VAL A 331 -4.79 -0.17 22.19
CA VAL A 331 -5.26 0.92 21.32
C VAL A 331 -6.11 1.97 22.06
N ARG A 332 -6.93 1.54 23.02
CA ARG A 332 -7.81 2.45 23.79
C ARG A 332 -7.05 3.38 24.73
N ASP A 333 -5.88 2.95 25.19
CA ASP A 333 -5.07 3.72 26.13
C ASP A 333 -4.05 4.61 25.42
N LYS A 334 -3.51 4.14 24.28
CA LYS A 334 -2.39 4.78 23.59
C LYS A 334 -2.80 5.72 22.46
N LEU A 335 -3.86 5.40 21.71
CA LEU A 335 -4.27 6.21 20.56
C LEU A 335 -4.81 7.60 20.94
N PRO A 336 -5.60 7.79 22.02
CA PRO A 336 -6.19 9.09 22.32
C PRO A 336 -5.17 10.22 22.45
N GLU A 337 -4.05 9.99 23.13
CA GLU A 337 -2.99 10.99 23.31
C GLU A 337 -2.37 11.42 21.97
N LEU A 338 -2.11 10.47 21.07
CA LEU A 338 -1.57 10.79 19.74
C LEU A 338 -2.55 11.65 18.94
N VAL A 339 -3.83 11.26 18.92
CA VAL A 339 -4.88 11.99 18.19
C VAL A 339 -5.05 13.39 18.75
N GLU A 340 -5.07 13.56 20.07
CA GLU A 340 -5.18 14.86 20.73
C GLU A 340 -4.04 15.80 20.30
N LYS A 341 -2.79 15.34 20.42
CA LYS A 341 -1.61 16.17 20.12
C LYS A 341 -1.48 16.51 18.64
N VAL A 342 -1.74 15.54 17.76
CA VAL A 342 -1.74 15.77 16.31
C VAL A 342 -2.85 16.75 15.92
N THR A 343 -4.05 16.60 16.47
CA THR A 343 -5.16 17.53 16.21
C THR A 343 -4.83 18.94 16.71
N ALA A 344 -4.24 19.06 17.90
CA ALA A 344 -3.80 20.34 18.46
C ALA A 344 -2.69 21.03 17.64
N SER A 345 -1.91 20.27 16.87
CA SER A 345 -0.91 20.84 15.94
C SER A 345 -1.51 21.47 14.68
N GLY A 346 -2.81 21.25 14.42
CA GLY A 346 -3.49 21.71 13.20
C GLY A 346 -3.27 20.81 11.97
N ALA A 347 -2.52 19.71 12.11
CA ALA A 347 -2.32 18.75 11.03
C ALA A 347 -3.62 18.01 10.66
N THR A 348 -3.88 17.84 9.36
CA THR A 348 -5.04 17.09 8.85
C THR A 348 -4.57 15.78 8.22
N VAL A 349 -4.17 14.83 9.06
CA VAL A 349 -3.72 13.50 8.65
C VAL A 349 -4.89 12.52 8.54
N ALA A 350 -4.76 11.50 7.68
CA ALA A 350 -5.69 10.38 7.68
C ALA A 350 -5.33 9.37 8.79
N TRP A 351 -6.30 8.98 9.61
CA TRP A 351 -6.13 7.94 10.63
C TRP A 351 -6.68 6.61 10.14
N VAL A 352 -5.83 5.58 10.10
CA VAL A 352 -6.16 4.25 9.59
C VAL A 352 -5.85 3.20 10.63
N THR A 353 -6.77 2.27 10.86
CA THR A 353 -6.55 1.15 11.77
C THR A 353 -6.01 -0.05 11.00
N ASP A 354 -4.85 -0.57 11.41
CA ASP A 354 -4.32 -1.88 11.05
C ASP A 354 -4.53 -2.83 12.24
N PRO A 355 -5.64 -3.58 12.25
CA PRO A 355 -6.01 -4.44 13.38
C PRO A 355 -5.29 -5.79 13.33
N MET A 356 -4.37 -6.02 12.40
CA MET A 356 -3.78 -7.34 12.16
C MET A 356 -2.42 -7.46 12.87
N HIS A 357 -1.49 -6.57 12.54
CA HIS A 357 -0.10 -6.75 12.95
C HIS A 357 0.08 -6.63 14.47
N GLY A 358 -0.74 -5.81 15.14
CA GLY A 358 -0.71 -5.65 16.60
C GLY A 358 -1.19 -6.86 17.40
N ASN A 359 -1.78 -7.86 16.73
CA ASN A 359 -2.49 -8.97 17.37
C ASN A 359 -1.94 -10.35 16.94
N THR A 360 -0.69 -10.43 16.49
CA THR A 360 -0.04 -11.68 16.10
C THR A 360 0.58 -12.38 17.32
N PHE A 361 0.35 -13.69 17.47
CA PHE A 361 0.96 -14.55 18.48
C PHE A 361 1.42 -15.88 17.84
N GLU A 362 2.39 -16.55 18.46
CA GLU A 362 2.80 -17.92 18.10
C GLU A 362 2.01 -18.89 18.99
N ALA A 363 1.41 -19.92 18.39
CA ALA A 363 0.47 -20.84 19.03
C ALA A 363 1.16 -22.10 19.56
#